data_AF-A0A7C4X671-F1
#
_entry.id   AF-A0A7C4X671-F1
#
_cell.length_a   1.000
_cell.length_b   1.000
_cell.length_c   1.000
_cell.angle_alpha   90.00
_cell.angle_beta   90.00
_cell.angle_gamma   90.00
#
_symmetry.space_group_name_H-M   'P 1'
#
loop_
_entity.id
_entity.type
_entity.pdbx_description
1 polymer ?
#
loop_
_entity_poly.entity_id
_entity_poly.type
_entity_poly.pdbx_seq_one_letter_code
_entity_poly.pdbx_strand_id
1 'polypeptide(L)'
;MNWLKNMRIRTKLLLSFGITTIMAGIIGYFGITNVQQITKNEKYLYERMTVPMEYLMTMASSFQKIRVNVRDIILAKDNDSRAKEIEDIAQLKAEFEKHAKSFEETLFSSEGRQAFNTAMTAYHNYISR
;
A
#
# COMPACT_ATOMS: atom_id res chain seq x y z
N MET A 1 5.97 58.00 11.68
CA MET A 1 6.88 57.07 10.97
C MET A 1 8.28 57.68 10.77
N ASN A 2 8.96 58.10 11.85
CA ASN A 2 10.35 58.61 11.82
C ASN A 2 11.30 57.81 12.73
N TRP A 3 10.80 56.76 13.39
CA TRP A 3 11.55 55.92 14.32
C TRP A 3 12.75 55.27 13.63
N LEU A 4 12.55 54.61 12.47
CA LEU A 4 13.66 54.04 11.71
C LEU A 4 14.65 55.11 11.25
N LYS A 5 14.23 56.34 10.94
CA LYS A 5 15.17 57.41 10.54
C LYS A 5 16.05 57.86 11.71
N ASN A 6 15.53 57.90 12.94
CA ASN A 6 16.25 58.35 14.15
C ASN A 6 17.15 57.27 14.80
N MET A 7 17.18 56.04 14.29
CA MET A 7 18.05 54.98 14.84
C MET A 7 19.48 55.06 14.31
N ARG A 8 20.46 54.77 15.18
CA ARG A 8 21.87 54.59 14.80
C ARG A 8 22.00 53.45 13.79
N ILE A 9 22.93 53.59 12.83
CA ILE A 9 23.16 52.64 11.73
C ILE A 9 23.43 51.21 12.24
N ARG A 10 24.21 51.07 13.32
CA ARG A 10 24.47 49.77 13.98
C ARG A 10 23.18 49.04 14.37
N THR A 11 22.22 49.76 14.93
CA THR A 11 20.95 49.16 15.37
C THR A 11 20.09 48.76 14.18
N LYS A 12 20.11 49.51 13.06
CA LYS A 12 19.39 49.13 11.83
C LYS A 12 19.88 47.81 11.25
N LEU A 13 21.20 47.65 11.16
CA LEU A 13 21.83 46.44 10.63
C LEU A 13 21.55 45.21 11.50
N LEU A 14 21.63 45.34 12.82
CA LEU A 14 21.29 44.24 13.73
C LEU A 14 19.81 43.85 13.65
N LEU A 15 18.92 44.82 13.45
CA LEU A 15 17.48 44.57 13.37
C LEU A 15 17.11 43.86 12.06
N SER A 16 17.68 44.27 10.92
CA SER A 16 17.44 43.58 9.65
C SER A 16 17.99 42.15 9.64
N PHE A 17 19.18 41.95 10.20
CA PHE A 17 19.77 40.61 10.32
C PHE A 17 18.97 39.73 11.29
N GLY A 18 18.54 40.28 12.43
CA GLY A 18 17.70 39.59 13.39
C GLY A 18 16.36 39.14 12.79
N ILE A 19 15.67 40.01 12.04
CA ILE A 19 14.45 39.66 11.32
C ILE A 19 14.71 38.54 10.31
N THR A 20 15.82 38.62 9.55
CA THR A 20 16.18 37.61 8.56
C THR A 20 16.43 36.24 9.21
N THR A 21 17.14 36.21 10.34
CA THR A 21 17.38 34.96 11.09
C THR A 21 16.07 34.36 11.62
N ILE A 22 15.15 35.19 12.12
CA ILE A 22 13.83 34.72 12.58
C ILE A 22 13.04 34.12 11.41
N MET A 23 13.02 34.79 10.25
CA MET A 23 12.38 34.28 9.04
C MET A 23 12.98 32.94 8.60
N ALA A 24 14.31 32.81 8.60
CA ALA A 24 14.99 31.57 8.28
C ALA A 24 14.64 30.45 9.29
N GLY A 25 14.56 30.77 10.58
CA GLY A 25 14.12 29.83 11.62
C GLY A 25 12.69 29.34 11.42
N ILE A 26 11.78 30.24 11.05
CA ILE A 26 10.38 29.89 10.73
C ILE A 26 10.32 28.95 9.52
N ILE A 27 11.03 29.28 8.44
CA ILE A 27 11.08 28.44 7.24
C ILE A 27 11.66 27.06 7.57
N GLY A 28 12.76 27.01 8.33
CA GLY A 28 13.37 25.76 8.78
C GLY A 28 12.41 24.91 9.63
N TYR A 29 11.69 25.54 10.56
CA TYR A 29 10.68 24.87 11.38
C TYR A 29 9.57 24.25 10.50
N PHE A 30 8.98 25.01 9.58
CA PHE A 30 7.98 24.48 8.64
C PHE A 30 8.53 23.39 7.72
N GLY A 31 9.79 23.52 7.28
CA GLY A 31 10.44 22.50 6.48
C GLY A 31 10.54 21.17 7.22
N ILE A 32 11.05 21.21 8.46
CA ILE A 32 11.22 20.00 9.30
C ILE A 32 9.88 19.36 9.62
N THR A 33 8.87 20.14 10.03
CA THR A 33 7.55 19.59 10.40
C THR A 33 6.84 18.95 9.20
N ASN A 34 6.90 19.58 8.02
CA ASN A 34 6.31 19.01 6.82
C ASN A 34 7.03 17.75 6.35
N VAL A 35 8.37 17.74 6.36
CA VAL A 35 9.15 16.54 6.00
C VAL A 35 8.82 15.38 6.94
N GLN A 36 8.76 15.63 8.25
CA GLN A 36 8.38 14.59 9.22
C GLN A 36 6.96 14.07 8.97
N GLN A 37 6.02 14.93 8.58
CA GLN A 37 4.66 14.51 8.24
C GLN A 37 4.64 13.65 6.97
N ILE A 38 5.40 14.02 5.94
CA ILE A 38 5.56 13.25 4.71
C ILE A 38 6.12 11.86 5.02
N THR A 39 7.22 11.77 5.79
CA THR A 39 7.84 10.48 6.15
C THR A 39 6.87 9.56 6.89
N LYS A 40 6.01 10.09 7.76
CA LYS A 40 4.96 9.29 8.43
C LYS A 40 3.92 8.76 7.43
N ASN A 41 3.48 9.61 6.50
CA ASN A 41 2.51 9.23 5.48
C ASN A 41 3.10 8.22 4.48
N GLU A 42 4.37 8.37 4.10
CA GLU A 42 5.09 7.42 3.24
C GLU A 42 5.20 6.05 3.91
N LYS A 43 5.57 6.01 5.19
CA LYS A 43 5.62 4.75 5.95
C LYS A 43 4.25 4.07 5.98
N TYR A 44 3.20 4.84 6.21
CA TYR A 44 1.82 4.34 6.17
C TYR A 44 1.46 3.76 4.80
N LEU A 45 1.75 4.49 3.71
CA LEU A 45 1.48 4.06 2.34
C LEU A 45 2.23 2.76 2.01
N TYR A 46 3.51 2.69 2.38
CA TYR A 46 4.33 1.50 2.15
C TYR A 46 3.78 0.28 2.90
N GLU A 47 3.55 0.39 4.21
CA GLU A 47 3.13 -0.73 5.05
C GLU A 47 1.68 -1.16 4.79
N ARG A 48 0.79 -0.23 4.43
CA ARG A 48 -0.66 -0.50 4.30
C ARG A 48 -1.18 -0.58 2.87
N MET A 49 -0.41 -0.13 1.88
CA MET A 49 -0.81 -0.24 0.48
C MET A 49 0.20 -1.03 -0.34
N THR A 50 1.50 -0.75 -0.24
CA THR A 50 2.51 -1.42 -1.08
C THR A 50 2.78 -2.86 -0.66
N VAL A 51 3.05 -3.13 0.63
CA VAL A 51 3.32 -4.48 1.13
C VAL A 51 2.15 -5.45 0.84
N PRO A 52 0.88 -5.07 1.08
CA PRO A 52 -0.25 -5.95 0.77
C PRO A 52 -0.46 -6.25 -0.72
N MET A 53 0.18 -5.50 -1.64
CA MET A 53 0.10 -5.80 -3.07
C MET A 53 0.69 -7.17 -3.40
N GLU A 54 1.70 -7.62 -2.67
CA GLU A 54 2.27 -8.96 -2.85
C GLU A 54 1.21 -10.03 -2.59
N TYR A 55 0.45 -9.89 -1.50
CA TYR A 55 -0.64 -10.82 -1.18
C TYR A 55 -1.72 -10.82 -2.26
N LEU A 56 -2.12 -9.64 -2.74
CA LEU A 56 -3.09 -9.50 -3.82
C LEU A 56 -2.58 -10.14 -5.13
N MET A 57 -1.30 -9.95 -5.45
CA MET A 57 -0.68 -10.52 -6.65
C MET A 57 -0.64 -12.05 -6.57
N THR A 58 -0.29 -12.60 -5.41
CA THR A 58 -0.31 -14.06 -5.19
C THR A 58 -1.74 -14.60 -5.28
N MET A 59 -2.73 -13.95 -4.66
CA MET A 59 -4.14 -14.34 -4.81
C MET A 59 -4.57 -14.38 -6.29
N ALA A 60 -4.29 -13.31 -7.04
CA ALA A 60 -4.63 -13.24 -8.46
C ALA A 60 -3.92 -14.33 -9.28
N SER A 61 -2.62 -14.54 -9.03
CA SER A 61 -1.81 -15.56 -9.70
C SER A 61 -2.31 -16.97 -9.40
N SER A 62 -2.52 -17.31 -8.13
CA SER A 62 -3.01 -18.64 -7.72
C SER A 62 -4.38 -18.93 -8.31
N PHE A 63 -5.29 -17.94 -8.34
CA PHE A 63 -6.58 -18.09 -9.02
C PHE A 63 -6.43 -18.34 -10.53
N GLN A 64 -5.59 -17.59 -11.24
CA GLN A 64 -5.40 -17.80 -12.67
C GLN A 64 -4.78 -19.19 -12.96
N LYS A 65 -3.84 -19.64 -12.13
CA LYS A 65 -3.29 -21.00 -12.22
C LYS A 65 -4.35 -22.06 -11.97
N ILE A 66 -5.22 -21.90 -10.96
CA ILE A 66 -6.36 -22.81 -10.75
C ILE A 66 -7.21 -22.91 -12.02
N ARG A 67 -7.51 -21.79 -12.69
CA ARG A 67 -8.28 -21.81 -13.94
C ARG A 67 -7.57 -22.56 -15.07
N VAL A 68 -6.26 -22.41 -15.17
CA VAL A 68 -5.42 -23.13 -16.15
C VAL A 68 -5.43 -24.63 -15.86
N ASN A 69 -5.20 -25.02 -14.61
CA ASN A 69 -5.19 -26.43 -14.20
C ASN A 69 -6.56 -27.09 -14.41
N VAL A 70 -7.66 -26.38 -14.13
CA VAL A 70 -9.02 -26.88 -14.42
C VAL A 70 -9.20 -27.15 -15.91
N ARG A 71 -8.73 -26.26 -16.78
CA ARG A 71 -8.74 -26.49 -18.23
C ARG A 71 -7.88 -27.71 -18.58
N ASP A 72 -6.71 -27.84 -17.98
CA ASP A 72 -5.76 -28.89 -18.30
C ASP A 72 -6.26 -30.27 -17.81
N ILE A 73 -7.03 -30.35 -16.72
CA ILE A 73 -7.77 -31.55 -16.30
C ILE A 73 -8.76 -32.01 -17.38
N ILE A 74 -9.48 -31.08 -18.00
CA ILE A 74 -10.46 -31.37 -19.05
C ILE A 74 -9.74 -31.89 -20.31
N LEU A 75 -8.57 -31.34 -20.62
CA LEU A 75 -7.78 -31.71 -21.80
C LEU A 75 -6.89 -32.95 -21.59
N ALA A 76 -6.65 -33.34 -20.34
CA ALA A 76 -5.79 -34.47 -19.99
C ALA A 76 -6.33 -35.80 -20.55
N LYS A 77 -5.42 -36.60 -21.11
CA LYS A 77 -5.75 -37.89 -21.73
C LYS A 77 -5.61 -39.05 -20.75
N ASP A 78 -4.68 -38.95 -19.81
CA ASP A 78 -4.38 -39.96 -18.80
C ASP A 78 -4.76 -39.49 -17.38
N ASN A 79 -4.86 -40.45 -16.47
CA ASN A 79 -5.30 -40.19 -15.10
C ASN A 79 -4.19 -39.61 -14.21
N ASP A 80 -2.91 -39.88 -14.51
CA ASP A 80 -1.78 -39.32 -13.77
C ASP A 80 -1.69 -37.81 -13.96
N SER A 81 -1.81 -37.34 -15.20
CA SER A 81 -1.86 -35.91 -15.51
C SER A 81 -3.03 -35.22 -14.81
N ARG A 82 -4.23 -35.83 -14.80
CA ARG A 82 -5.37 -35.30 -14.03
C ARG A 82 -5.10 -35.23 -12.54
N ALA A 83 -4.53 -36.29 -11.97
CA ALA A 83 -4.24 -36.35 -10.53
C ALA A 83 -3.26 -35.25 -10.11
N LYS A 84 -2.22 -35.01 -10.92
CA LYS A 84 -1.27 -33.92 -10.69
C LYS A 84 -1.93 -32.55 -10.71
N GLU A 85 -2.74 -32.25 -11.73
CA GLU A 85 -3.42 -30.96 -11.81
C GLU A 85 -4.38 -30.72 -10.64
N ILE A 86 -5.04 -31.79 -10.14
CA ILE A 86 -5.91 -31.73 -8.94
C ILE A 86 -5.09 -31.42 -7.69
N GLU A 87 -3.92 -32.03 -7.53
CA GLU A 87 -3.02 -31.76 -6.42
C GLU A 87 -2.52 -30.31 -6.45
N ASP A 88 -2.08 -29.84 -7.61
CA ASP A 88 -1.64 -28.46 -7.81
C ASP A 88 -2.76 -27.46 -7.50
N ILE A 89 -4.00 -27.74 -7.91
CA ILE A 89 -5.18 -26.93 -7.53
C ILE A 89 -5.35 -26.88 -6.01
N ALA A 90 -5.18 -27.99 -5.30
CA ALA A 90 -5.32 -28.02 -3.85
C ALA A 90 -4.27 -27.13 -3.16
N GLN A 91 -3.02 -27.16 -3.64
CA GLN A 91 -1.95 -26.30 -3.14
C GLN A 91 -2.24 -24.82 -3.43
N LEU A 92 -2.64 -24.48 -4.66
CA LEU A 92 -2.95 -23.12 -5.07
C LEU A 92 -4.15 -22.55 -4.30
N LYS A 93 -5.15 -23.36 -3.98
CA LYS A 93 -6.28 -22.97 -3.11
C LYS A 93 -5.78 -22.60 -1.71
N ALA A 94 -4.90 -23.41 -1.14
CA ALA A 94 -4.32 -23.14 0.17
C ALA A 94 -3.47 -21.85 0.18
N GLU A 95 -2.68 -21.62 -0.88
CA GLU A 95 -1.93 -20.37 -1.05
C GLU A 95 -2.88 -19.16 -1.16
N PHE A 96 -3.92 -19.27 -1.98
CA PHE A 96 -4.91 -18.20 -2.15
C PHE A 96 -5.54 -17.83 -0.80
N GLU A 97 -6.07 -18.81 -0.06
CA GLU A 97 -6.76 -18.58 1.22
C GLU A 97 -5.80 -18.00 2.28
N LYS A 98 -4.55 -18.48 2.32
CA LYS A 98 -3.51 -17.93 3.20
C LYS A 98 -3.27 -16.44 2.91
N HIS A 99 -3.07 -16.08 1.65
CA HIS A 99 -2.80 -14.70 1.26
C HIS A 99 -4.05 -13.81 1.34
N ALA A 100 -5.24 -14.36 1.11
CA ALA A 100 -6.50 -13.66 1.32
C ALA A 100 -6.67 -13.22 2.77
N LYS A 101 -6.39 -14.13 3.73
CA LYS A 101 -6.41 -13.79 5.16
C LYS A 101 -5.39 -12.71 5.52
N SER A 102 -4.15 -12.83 5.03
CA SER A 102 -3.12 -11.80 5.26
C SER A 102 -3.49 -10.45 4.63
N PHE A 103 -4.13 -10.44 3.47
CA PHE A 103 -4.60 -9.22 2.82
C PHE A 103 -5.78 -8.60 3.59
N GLU A 104 -6.71 -9.39 4.11
CA GLU A 104 -7.84 -8.92 4.91
C GLU A 104 -7.39 -8.12 6.14
N GLU A 105 -6.35 -8.58 6.84
CA GLU A 105 -5.76 -7.90 8.00
C GLU A 105 -5.17 -6.52 7.67
N THR A 106 -4.92 -6.23 6.39
CA THR A 106 -4.36 -4.96 5.93
C THR A 106 -5.44 -3.95 5.53
N LEU A 107 -6.70 -4.38 5.39
CA LEU A 107 -7.81 -3.54 4.92
C LEU A 107 -8.26 -2.51 5.97
N PHE A 108 -8.14 -1.24 5.60
CA PHE A 108 -8.47 -0.09 6.46
C PHE A 108 -9.72 0.69 6.02
N SER A 109 -10.18 0.55 4.77
CA SER A 109 -11.35 1.27 4.25
C SER A 109 -12.59 0.39 4.12
N SER A 110 -13.76 1.02 4.24
CA SER A 110 -15.06 0.37 4.01
C SER A 110 -15.18 -0.17 2.59
N GLU A 111 -14.74 0.62 1.62
CA GLU A 111 -14.81 0.30 0.20
C GLU A 111 -13.89 -0.89 -0.12
N GLY A 112 -12.69 -0.92 0.47
CA GLY A 112 -11.73 -2.02 0.32
C GLY A 112 -12.28 -3.33 0.88
N ARG A 113 -12.92 -3.29 2.06
CA ARG A 113 -13.59 -4.46 2.65
C ARG A 113 -14.74 -4.96 1.80
N GLN A 114 -15.56 -4.06 1.26
CA GLN A 114 -16.66 -4.43 0.37
C GLN A 114 -16.15 -5.09 -0.91
N ALA A 115 -15.11 -4.53 -1.54
CA ALA A 115 -14.49 -5.10 -2.73
C ALA A 115 -13.89 -6.49 -2.45
N PHE A 116 -13.18 -6.64 -1.33
CA PHE A 116 -12.62 -7.92 -0.89
C PHE A 116 -13.70 -8.98 -0.68
N ASN A 117 -14.77 -8.66 0.05
CA ASN A 117 -15.88 -9.59 0.28
C ASN A 117 -16.56 -10.02 -1.03
N THR A 118 -16.69 -9.08 -1.98
CA THR A 118 -17.23 -9.38 -3.32
C THR A 118 -16.31 -10.35 -4.07
N ALA A 119 -15.00 -10.12 -4.03
CA ALA A 119 -14.01 -10.99 -4.66
C ALA A 119 -14.00 -12.40 -4.03
N MET A 120 -14.04 -12.51 -2.70
CA MET A 120 -14.10 -13.78 -1.99
C MET A 120 -15.38 -14.56 -2.32
N THR A 121 -16.52 -13.88 -2.36
CA THR A 121 -17.79 -14.49 -2.77
C THR A 121 -17.72 -15.04 -4.19
N ALA A 122 -17.15 -14.27 -5.13
CA ALA A 122 -16.99 -14.71 -6.51
C ALA A 122 -16.03 -15.91 -6.63
N TYR A 123 -14.94 -15.90 -5.87
CA TYR A 123 -13.96 -16.99 -5.80
C TYR A 123 -14.59 -18.29 -5.26
N HIS A 124 -15.31 -18.23 -4.13
CA HIS A 124 -16.00 -19.40 -3.56
C HIS A 124 -17.08 -19.95 -4.50
N ASN A 125 -17.79 -19.09 -5.22
CA ASN A 125 -18.75 -19.50 -6.24
C ASN A 125 -18.08 -20.16 -7.45
N TYR A 126 -16.85 -19.77 -7.81
CA TYR A 126 -16.10 -20.38 -8.90
C TYR A 126 -15.60 -21.77 -8.51
N ILE A 127 -15.08 -21.93 -7.28
CA ILE A 127 -14.43 -23.16 -6.83
C ILE A 127 -15.40 -24.24 -6.37
N SER A 128 -16.62 -23.86 -6.00
CA SER A 128 -17.69 -24.81 -5.67
C SER A 128 -18.34 -25.46 -6.89
N ARG A 129 -18.02 -24.99 -8.10
CA ARG A 129 -18.47 -25.55 -9.39
C ARG A 129 -17.43 -26.50 -9.96
#